data_AF-A0A0P9Z847-F1
#
_entry.id   AF-A0A0P9Z847-F1
#
_cell.length_a   1.000
_cell.length_b   1.000
_cell.length_c   1.000
_cell.angle_alpha   90.00
_cell.angle_beta   90.00
_cell.angle_gamma   90.00
#
_symmetry.space_group_name_H-M   'P 1'
#
loop_
_entity.id
_entity.type
_entity.pdbx_description
1 polymer ?
#
loop_
_entity_poly.entity_id
_entity_poly.type
_entity_poly.pdbx_seq_one_letter_code
_entity_poly.pdbx_strand_id
1 'polypeptide(L)'
;MIAPLGVLRSEDQQRLKLDMAGYQARAAQLSESLEVWQDKLQVLYGKDDFVASEDPEQQLYDGFIGDRDRRLCEQVRQAEPEQLARDAWPFDDARLPDLLFRYRARNFPETLSADEQHRWQDFCRQRLSSPEWGAPTTLQDFTSALNECSLSASPEQLEVLRQWQDHALQLSKRLGV
;
A
#
# COMPACT_ATOMS: atom_id res chain seq x y z
N MET A 1 11.02 -8.47 18.41
CA MET A 1 11.79 -9.56 19.07
C MET A 1 11.38 -9.57 20.53
N ILE A 2 11.00 -10.72 21.08
CA ILE A 2 10.62 -10.88 22.48
C ILE A 2 11.68 -11.79 23.13
N ALA A 3 12.16 -11.42 24.32
CA ALA A 3 13.12 -12.20 25.07
C ALA A 3 12.68 -12.28 26.55
N PRO A 4 13.02 -13.37 27.26
CA PRO A 4 12.75 -13.46 28.69
C PRO A 4 13.42 -12.32 29.46
N LEU A 5 12.80 -11.86 30.55
CA LEU A 5 13.33 -10.77 31.36
C LEU A 5 14.72 -11.06 31.92
N GLY A 6 15.07 -12.34 32.12
CA GLY A 6 16.40 -12.76 32.57
C GLY A 6 17.56 -12.40 31.63
N VAL A 7 17.28 -12.02 30.38
CA VAL A 7 18.30 -11.51 29.44
C VAL A 7 18.77 -10.10 29.82
N LEU A 8 17.95 -9.32 30.55
CA LEU A 8 18.29 -7.99 31.04
C LEU A 8 19.17 -8.09 32.30
N ARG A 9 20.48 -8.17 32.10
CA ARG A 9 21.49 -8.16 33.18
C ARG A 9 21.51 -6.78 33.88
N SER A 10 21.97 -6.73 35.11
CA SER A 10 22.01 -5.49 35.90
C SER A 10 22.80 -4.36 35.20
N GLU A 11 23.89 -4.69 34.53
CA GLU A 11 24.66 -3.73 33.72
C GLU A 11 23.85 -3.13 32.58
N ASP A 12 23.00 -3.93 31.93
CA ASP A 12 22.12 -3.49 30.85
C ASP A 12 20.97 -2.63 31.38
N GLN A 13 20.41 -2.99 32.53
CA GLN A 13 19.38 -2.19 33.21
C GLN A 13 19.91 -0.80 33.59
N GLN A 14 21.13 -0.71 34.12
CA GLN A 14 21.76 0.56 34.46
C GLN A 14 22.10 1.38 33.22
N ARG A 15 22.70 0.75 32.21
CA ARG A 15 23.08 1.40 30.93
C ARG A 15 21.86 1.99 30.22
N LEU A 16 20.75 1.26 30.22
CA LEU A 16 19.47 1.67 29.60
C LEU A 16 18.60 2.51 30.54
N LYS A 17 19.00 2.70 31.81
CA LYS A 17 18.29 3.45 32.85
C LYS A 17 16.85 2.96 33.06
N LEU A 18 16.69 1.63 33.15
CA LEU A 18 15.38 1.00 33.35
C LEU A 18 14.97 1.03 34.81
N ASP A 19 13.78 1.56 35.09
CA ASP A 19 13.16 1.51 36.41
C ASP A 19 12.44 0.17 36.62
N MET A 20 13.22 -0.85 36.95
CA MET A 20 12.72 -2.22 37.13
C MET A 20 11.71 -2.33 38.27
N ALA A 21 11.88 -1.56 39.35
CA ALA A 21 10.95 -1.55 40.47
C ALA A 21 9.59 -0.97 40.05
N GLY A 22 9.59 0.15 39.31
CA GLY A 22 8.38 0.74 38.77
C GLY A 22 7.65 -0.17 37.77
N TYR A 23 8.39 -0.88 36.91
CA TYR A 23 7.79 -1.83 35.97
C TYR A 23 7.14 -3.02 36.68
N GLN A 24 7.79 -3.58 37.70
CA GLN A 24 7.23 -4.66 38.50
C GLN A 24 5.97 -4.23 39.24
N ALA A 25 5.96 -3.04 39.85
CA ALA A 25 4.78 -2.50 40.52
C ALA A 25 3.60 -2.32 39.55
N ARG A 26 3.84 -1.77 38.36
CA ARG A 26 2.79 -1.61 37.32
C ARG A 26 2.30 -2.94 36.79
N ALA A 27 3.18 -3.93 36.60
CA ALA A 27 2.79 -5.27 36.15
C ALA A 27 1.90 -5.98 37.19
N ALA A 28 2.23 -5.87 38.47
CA ALA A 28 1.39 -6.39 39.56
C ALA A 28 0.01 -5.72 39.55
N GLN A 29 -0.03 -4.39 39.49
CA GLN A 29 -1.28 -3.64 39.43
C GLN A 29 -2.16 -4.02 38.23
N LEU A 30 -1.57 -4.18 37.04
CA LEU A 30 -2.29 -4.62 35.84
C LEU A 30 -2.83 -6.05 35.98
N SER A 31 -2.05 -6.94 36.62
CA SER A 31 -2.45 -8.34 36.85
C SER A 31 -3.61 -8.44 37.84
N GLU A 32 -3.55 -7.67 38.94
CA GLU A 32 -4.59 -7.63 39.98
C GLU A 32 -5.90 -7.02 39.49
N SER A 33 -5.82 -6.12 38.50
CA SER A 33 -6.99 -5.43 37.93
C SER A 33 -7.48 -6.03 36.62
N LEU A 34 -7.09 -7.27 36.29
CA LEU A 34 -7.42 -7.93 35.02
C LEU A 34 -8.90 -7.85 34.66
N GLU A 35 -9.79 -8.18 35.60
CA GLU A 35 -11.25 -8.15 35.41
C GLU A 35 -11.78 -6.75 35.05
N VAL A 36 -11.05 -5.68 35.40
CA VAL A 36 -11.44 -4.30 35.15
C VAL A 36 -11.15 -3.86 33.71
N TRP A 37 -10.16 -4.46 33.05
CA TRP A 37 -9.70 -4.01 31.72
C TRP A 37 -9.73 -5.07 30.62
N GLN A 38 -9.82 -6.36 30.94
CA GLN A 38 -9.76 -7.43 29.94
C GLN A 38 -10.80 -7.25 28.83
N ASP A 39 -12.05 -7.03 29.19
CA ASP A 39 -13.14 -6.87 28.22
C ASP A 39 -13.04 -5.55 27.44
N LYS A 40 -12.36 -4.55 28.00
CA LYS A 40 -12.14 -3.26 27.30
C LYS A 40 -11.22 -3.43 26.10
N LEU A 41 -10.32 -4.42 26.09
CA LEU A 41 -9.43 -4.65 24.95
C LEU A 41 -10.19 -5.03 23.69
N GLN A 42 -11.22 -5.88 23.79
CA GLN A 42 -12.04 -6.22 22.64
C GLN A 42 -12.79 -5.00 22.10
N VAL A 43 -13.27 -4.12 23.00
CA VAL A 43 -13.95 -2.88 22.59
C VAL A 43 -12.96 -1.91 21.92
N LEU A 44 -11.72 -1.84 22.41
CA LEU A 44 -10.70 -0.92 21.91
C LEU A 44 -10.12 -1.37 20.57
N TYR A 45 -9.89 -2.68 20.40
CA TYR A 45 -9.21 -3.26 19.24
C TYR A 45 -10.15 -3.99 18.27
N GLY A 46 -11.44 -4.10 18.59
CA GLY A 46 -12.44 -4.75 17.74
C GLY A 46 -13.04 -3.84 16.67
N LYS A 47 -12.67 -2.55 16.63
CA LYS A 47 -13.11 -1.62 15.60
C LYS A 47 -12.00 -1.39 14.58
N ASP A 48 -12.31 -1.67 13.33
CA ASP A 48 -11.55 -1.16 12.19
C ASP A 48 -12.22 0.14 11.72
N ASP A 49 -11.83 1.27 12.33
CA ASP A 49 -12.30 2.60 11.92
C ASP A 49 -11.59 3.10 10.63
N PHE A 50 -11.05 2.19 9.82
CA PHE A 50 -10.39 2.52 8.57
C PHE A 50 -11.44 2.72 7.47
N VAL A 51 -11.29 3.80 6.71
CA VAL A 51 -12.05 3.99 5.48
C VAL A 51 -11.58 2.92 4.50
N ALA A 52 -12.47 2.00 4.15
CA ALA A 52 -12.20 0.99 3.13
C ALA A 52 -11.87 1.69 1.81
N SER A 53 -10.80 1.27 1.16
CA SER A 53 -10.47 1.73 -0.18
C SER A 53 -11.27 0.94 -1.20
N GLU A 54 -11.81 1.61 -2.22
CA GLU A 54 -12.42 0.93 -3.36
C GLU A 54 -11.37 0.42 -4.37
N ASP A 55 -10.11 0.85 -4.24
CA ASP A 55 -9.04 0.44 -5.14
C ASP A 55 -8.49 -0.95 -4.73
N PRO A 56 -8.64 -2.01 -5.57
CA PRO A 56 -8.13 -3.34 -5.24
C PRO A 56 -6.60 -3.39 -5.01
N GLU A 57 -5.82 -2.41 -5.49
CA GLU A 57 -4.39 -2.30 -5.18
C GLU A 57 -4.08 -1.87 -3.75
N GLN A 58 -5.07 -1.32 -3.05
CA GLN A 58 -4.97 -0.90 -1.65
C GLN A 58 -5.65 -1.88 -0.69
N GLN A 59 -6.27 -2.94 -1.22
CA GLN A 59 -7.04 -3.93 -0.46
C GLN A 59 -6.21 -5.17 -0.08
N LEU A 60 -4.89 -5.05 0.10
CA LEU A 60 -4.02 -6.19 0.41
C LEU A 60 -4.42 -6.91 1.70
N TYR A 61 -4.94 -6.17 2.68
CA TYR A 61 -5.33 -6.68 3.99
C TYR A 61 -6.83 -6.93 4.14
N ASP A 62 -7.63 -6.73 3.09
CA ASP A 62 -9.10 -6.88 3.10
C ASP A 62 -9.54 -8.36 2.99
N GLY A 63 -8.69 -9.28 3.47
CA GLY A 63 -8.96 -10.70 3.48
C GLY A 63 -7.99 -11.52 2.63
N PHE A 64 -7.86 -12.78 3.01
CA PHE A 64 -7.01 -13.75 2.32
C PHE A 64 -7.69 -14.29 1.05
N ILE A 65 -6.89 -14.49 0.01
CA ILE A 65 -7.31 -15.13 -1.23
C ILE A 65 -7.52 -16.64 -0.96
N GLY A 66 -8.65 -17.19 -1.40
CA GLY A 66 -8.97 -18.61 -1.25
C GLY A 66 -8.05 -19.52 -2.07
N ASP A 67 -7.97 -20.81 -1.69
CA ASP A 67 -7.06 -21.78 -2.34
C ASP A 67 -7.30 -21.95 -3.85
N ARG A 68 -8.56 -21.82 -4.30
CA ARG A 68 -8.91 -21.90 -5.73
C ARG A 68 -8.27 -20.75 -6.50
N ASP A 69 -8.51 -19.53 -6.05
CA ASP A 69 -7.95 -18.32 -6.66
C ASP A 69 -6.43 -18.26 -6.56
N ARG A 70 -5.85 -18.78 -5.46
CA ARG A 70 -4.40 -18.90 -5.34
C ARG A 70 -3.80 -19.76 -6.47
N ARG A 71 -4.42 -20.89 -6.80
CA ARG A 71 -3.99 -21.75 -7.92
C ARG A 71 -4.16 -21.07 -9.27
N LEU A 72 -5.25 -20.30 -9.45
CA LEU A 72 -5.44 -19.48 -10.66
C LEU A 72 -4.36 -18.41 -10.78
N CYS A 73 -4.01 -17.71 -9.69
CA CYS A 73 -2.91 -16.75 -9.66
C CYS A 73 -1.54 -17.40 -9.98
N GLU A 74 -1.32 -18.65 -9.56
CA GLU A 74 -0.13 -19.42 -9.96
C GLU A 74 -0.11 -19.68 -11.48
N GLN A 75 -1.24 -20.04 -12.08
CA GLN A 75 -1.37 -20.22 -13.52
C GLN A 75 -1.18 -18.91 -14.28
N VAL A 76 -1.77 -17.79 -13.83
CA VAL A 76 -1.58 -16.45 -14.40
C VAL A 76 -0.09 -16.11 -14.49
N ARG A 77 0.70 -16.38 -13.43
CA ARG A 77 2.14 -16.07 -13.44
C ARG A 77 2.96 -16.93 -14.41
N GLN A 78 2.43 -18.07 -14.84
CA GLN A 78 3.08 -18.99 -15.77
C GLN A 78 2.54 -18.85 -17.20
N ALA A 79 1.43 -18.14 -17.38
CA ALA A 79 0.82 -17.94 -18.67
C ALA A 79 1.60 -16.93 -19.52
N GLU A 80 1.64 -17.19 -20.82
CA GLU A 80 2.20 -16.24 -21.78
C GLU A 80 1.29 -15.00 -21.91
N PRO A 81 1.83 -13.82 -22.26
CA PRO A 81 1.05 -12.58 -22.36
C PRO A 81 -0.20 -12.70 -23.23
N GLU A 82 -0.14 -13.40 -24.36
CA GLU A 82 -1.29 -13.61 -25.24
C GLU A 82 -2.36 -14.53 -24.62
N GLN A 83 -1.96 -15.46 -23.76
CA GLN A 83 -2.90 -16.32 -23.02
C GLN A 83 -3.64 -15.52 -21.96
N LEU A 84 -2.93 -14.63 -21.25
CA LEU A 84 -3.54 -13.73 -20.27
C LEU A 84 -4.68 -12.87 -20.87
N ALA A 85 -4.57 -12.52 -22.15
CA ALA A 85 -5.58 -11.74 -22.86
C ALA A 85 -6.75 -12.58 -23.42
N ARG A 86 -6.55 -13.88 -23.68
CA ARG A 86 -7.54 -14.72 -24.36
C ARG A 86 -8.31 -15.63 -23.41
N ASP A 87 -7.64 -16.14 -22.39
CA ASP A 87 -8.21 -17.14 -21.50
C ASP A 87 -9.16 -16.50 -20.48
N ALA A 88 -10.16 -17.27 -20.06
CA ALA A 88 -11.06 -16.87 -18.99
C ALA A 88 -10.43 -17.20 -17.63
N TRP A 89 -10.39 -16.21 -16.74
CA TRP A 89 -9.86 -16.35 -15.38
C TRP A 89 -11.01 -16.20 -14.36
N PRO A 90 -11.72 -17.30 -14.03
CA PRO A 90 -12.94 -17.26 -13.23
C PRO A 90 -12.61 -17.18 -11.73
N PHE A 91 -12.08 -16.04 -11.31
CA PHE A 91 -11.78 -15.74 -9.91
C PHE A 91 -13.05 -15.62 -9.07
N ASP A 92 -13.01 -16.10 -7.83
CA ASP A 92 -14.07 -15.89 -6.84
C ASP A 92 -13.89 -14.55 -6.10
N ASP A 93 -12.65 -14.16 -5.85
CA ASP A 93 -12.28 -12.89 -5.24
C ASP A 93 -12.47 -11.73 -6.23
N ALA A 94 -13.33 -10.78 -5.86
CA ALA A 94 -13.70 -9.64 -6.70
C ALA A 94 -12.53 -8.71 -7.03
N ARG A 95 -11.41 -8.76 -6.28
CA ARG A 95 -10.23 -7.93 -6.51
C ARG A 95 -9.42 -8.39 -7.72
N LEU A 96 -9.39 -9.70 -7.97
CA LEU A 96 -8.46 -10.32 -8.91
C LEU A 96 -8.71 -9.99 -10.38
N PRO A 97 -9.97 -9.86 -10.88
CA PRO A 97 -10.21 -9.45 -12.26
C PRO A 97 -9.59 -8.09 -12.61
N ASP A 98 -9.77 -7.09 -11.74
CA ASP A 98 -9.19 -5.76 -11.97
C ASP A 98 -7.67 -5.75 -11.76
N LEU A 99 -7.16 -6.47 -10.76
CA LEU A 99 -5.70 -6.63 -10.58
C LEU A 99 -5.05 -7.29 -11.79
N LEU A 100 -5.67 -8.30 -12.39
CA LEU A 100 -5.18 -8.96 -13.60
C LEU A 100 -5.20 -8.01 -14.80
N PHE A 101 -6.29 -7.25 -14.98
CA PHE A 101 -6.38 -6.25 -16.04
C PHE A 101 -5.23 -5.22 -15.93
N ARG A 102 -5.00 -4.67 -14.73
CA ARG A 102 -3.94 -3.68 -14.51
C ARG A 102 -2.54 -4.28 -14.59
N TYR A 103 -2.38 -5.54 -14.19
CA TYR A 103 -1.14 -6.29 -14.39
C TYR A 103 -0.81 -6.41 -15.88
N ARG A 104 -1.78 -6.83 -16.71
CA ARG A 104 -1.61 -6.87 -18.17
C ARG A 104 -1.31 -5.49 -18.75
N ALA A 105 -2.08 -4.48 -18.37
CA ALA A 105 -1.93 -3.14 -18.93
C ALA A 105 -0.58 -2.48 -18.62
N ARG A 106 0.04 -2.80 -17.48
CA ARG A 106 1.36 -2.29 -17.09
C ARG A 106 2.52 -3.05 -17.73
N ASN A 107 2.40 -4.37 -17.87
CA ASN A 107 3.52 -5.23 -18.25
C ASN A 107 3.47 -5.67 -19.71
N PHE A 108 2.28 -5.82 -20.27
CA PHE A 108 2.02 -6.35 -21.62
C PHE A 108 0.97 -5.49 -22.35
N PRO A 109 1.19 -4.16 -22.48
CA PRO A 109 0.20 -3.24 -23.08
C PRO A 109 -0.18 -3.59 -24.52
N GLU A 110 0.71 -4.26 -25.26
CA GLU A 110 0.48 -4.77 -26.60
C GLU A 110 -0.61 -5.86 -26.67
N THR A 111 -0.91 -6.50 -25.55
CA THR A 111 -1.97 -7.53 -25.45
C THR A 111 -3.35 -6.95 -25.22
N LEU A 112 -3.46 -5.63 -24.99
CA LEU A 112 -4.74 -4.96 -24.79
C LEU A 112 -5.45 -4.72 -26.13
N SER A 113 -6.73 -5.07 -26.19
CA SER A 113 -7.63 -4.63 -27.25
C SER A 113 -7.82 -3.10 -27.26
N ALA A 114 -8.37 -2.54 -28.34
CA ALA A 114 -8.60 -1.10 -28.44
C ALA A 114 -9.48 -0.55 -27.30
N ASP A 115 -10.53 -1.29 -26.92
CA ASP A 115 -11.42 -0.90 -25.81
C ASP A 115 -10.70 -0.97 -24.46
N GLU A 116 -9.87 -2.00 -24.25
CA GLU A 116 -9.04 -2.13 -23.04
C GLU A 116 -7.98 -1.03 -22.95
N GLN A 117 -7.38 -0.63 -24.07
CA GLN A 117 -6.45 0.49 -24.12
C GLN A 117 -7.15 1.80 -23.75
N HIS A 118 -8.38 2.02 -24.23
CA HIS A 118 -9.16 3.19 -23.86
C HIS A 118 -9.51 3.18 -22.36
N ARG A 119 -10.02 2.06 -21.85
CA ARG A 119 -10.29 1.85 -20.41
C ARG A 119 -9.04 2.11 -19.57
N TRP A 120 -7.88 1.64 -20.00
CA TRP A 120 -6.62 1.85 -19.30
C TRP A 120 -6.16 3.31 -19.31
N GLN A 121 -6.30 4.00 -20.44
CA GLN A 121 -6.00 5.43 -20.54
C GLN A 121 -6.89 6.25 -19.61
N ASP A 122 -8.19 5.96 -19.56
CA ASP A 122 -9.13 6.65 -18.67
C ASP A 122 -8.81 6.41 -17.20
N PHE A 123 -8.50 5.16 -16.83
CA PHE A 123 -7.99 4.85 -15.49
C PHE A 123 -6.71 5.64 -15.16
N CYS A 124 -5.75 5.70 -16.09
CA CYS A 124 -4.52 6.48 -15.90
C CYS A 124 -4.81 7.98 -15.68
N ARG A 125 -5.74 8.57 -16.44
CA ARG A 125 -6.17 9.96 -16.27
C ARG A 125 -6.76 10.19 -14.89
N GLN A 126 -7.75 9.38 -14.53
CA GLN A 126 -8.44 9.46 -13.24
C GLN A 126 -7.47 9.32 -12.07
N ARG A 127 -6.57 8.33 -12.13
CA ARG A 127 -5.56 8.09 -11.10
C ARG A 127 -4.59 9.26 -10.93
N LEU A 128 -4.25 9.97 -12.00
CA LEU A 128 -3.33 11.12 -11.93
C LEU A 128 -4.01 12.44 -11.56
N SER A 129 -5.34 12.51 -11.65
CA SER A 129 -6.10 13.74 -11.42
C SER A 129 -6.88 13.75 -10.09
N SER A 130 -7.23 12.58 -9.55
CA SER A 130 -8.09 12.45 -8.38
C SER A 130 -7.52 11.50 -7.32
N PRO A 131 -7.39 11.93 -6.05
CA PRO A 131 -6.88 11.08 -4.96
C PRO A 131 -7.71 9.82 -4.71
N GLU A 132 -9.03 9.86 -4.97
CA GLU A 132 -9.93 8.72 -4.75
C GLU A 132 -9.63 7.52 -5.66
N TRP A 133 -8.89 7.72 -6.75
CA TRP A 133 -8.43 6.64 -7.65
C TRP A 133 -7.12 5.98 -7.20
N GLY A 134 -6.78 6.15 -5.92
CA GLY A 134 -5.75 5.37 -5.23
C GLY A 134 -4.31 5.81 -5.50
N ALA A 135 -4.09 6.97 -6.14
CA ALA A 135 -2.76 7.55 -6.24
C ALA A 135 -2.37 8.25 -4.93
N PRO A 136 -1.12 8.08 -4.45
CA PRO A 136 -0.63 8.81 -3.28
C PRO A 136 -0.45 10.31 -3.55
N THR A 137 -0.41 10.72 -4.83
CA THR A 137 -0.25 12.12 -5.25
C THR A 137 -0.88 12.32 -6.64
N THR A 138 -1.55 13.45 -6.83
CA THR A 138 -2.04 13.88 -8.16
C THR A 138 -0.97 14.69 -8.89
N LEU A 139 -1.14 14.94 -10.19
CA LEU A 139 -0.26 15.84 -10.96
C LEU A 139 -0.25 17.27 -10.38
N GLN A 140 -1.39 17.73 -9.85
CA GLN A 140 -1.51 19.04 -9.21
C GLN A 140 -0.72 19.09 -7.89
N ASP A 141 -0.89 18.08 -7.04
CA ASP A 141 -0.18 17.99 -5.76
C ASP A 141 1.32 17.86 -5.97
N PHE A 142 1.72 17.01 -6.93
CA PHE A 142 3.11 16.84 -7.33
C PHE A 142 3.74 18.16 -7.80
N THR A 143 3.05 18.92 -8.65
CA THR A 143 3.55 20.21 -9.15
C THR A 143 3.70 21.22 -8.00
N SER A 144 2.76 21.22 -7.07
CA SER A 144 2.81 22.10 -5.89
C SER A 144 3.99 21.76 -4.98
N ALA A 145 4.17 20.47 -4.67
CA ALA A 145 5.29 19.98 -3.88
C ALA A 145 6.66 20.24 -4.55
N LEU A 146 6.73 20.06 -5.87
CA LEU A 146 7.95 20.34 -6.65
C LEU A 146 8.36 21.81 -6.54
N ASN A 147 7.41 22.73 -6.67
CA ASN A 147 7.67 24.17 -6.53
C ASN A 147 8.16 24.52 -5.12
N GLU A 148 7.54 23.95 -4.08
CA GLU A 148 7.95 24.17 -2.69
C GLU A 148 9.37 23.66 -2.42
N CYS A 149 9.67 22.42 -2.85
CA CYS A 149 11.02 21.85 -2.71
C CYS A 149 12.08 22.67 -3.46
N SER A 150 11.71 23.28 -4.59
CA SER A 150 12.65 24.06 -5.42
C SER A 150 13.17 25.32 -4.70
N LEU A 151 12.47 25.83 -3.70
CA LEU A 151 12.85 27.08 -2.99
C LEU A 151 14.10 26.93 -2.12
N SER A 152 14.41 25.72 -1.66
CA SER A 152 15.54 25.43 -0.77
C SER A 152 16.47 24.35 -1.30
N ALA A 153 16.27 23.90 -2.54
CA ALA A 153 17.03 22.83 -3.16
C ALA A 153 18.46 23.24 -3.51
N SER A 154 19.40 22.30 -3.35
CA SER A 154 20.75 22.41 -3.90
C SER A 154 20.74 22.35 -5.44
N PRO A 155 21.82 22.77 -6.11
CA PRO A 155 21.93 22.66 -7.57
C PRO A 155 21.71 21.23 -8.10
N GLU A 156 22.21 20.21 -7.40
CA GLU A 156 22.03 18.81 -7.75
C GLU A 156 20.57 18.36 -7.60
N GLN A 157 19.89 18.85 -6.56
CA GLN A 157 18.48 18.57 -6.33
C GLN A 157 17.59 19.25 -7.37
N LEU A 158 17.90 20.49 -7.77
CA LEU A 158 17.17 21.19 -8.83
C LEU A 158 17.22 20.45 -10.16
N GLU A 159 18.34 19.80 -10.49
CA GLU A 159 18.45 18.99 -11.71
C GLU A 159 17.53 17.75 -11.66
N VAL A 160 17.43 17.09 -10.50
CA VAL A 160 16.48 15.97 -10.31
C VAL A 160 15.03 16.45 -10.42
N LEU A 161 14.69 17.57 -9.79
CA LEU A 161 13.34 18.15 -9.86
C LEU A 161 12.98 18.52 -11.30
N ARG A 162 13.92 19.07 -12.08
CA ARG A 162 13.73 19.35 -13.50
C ARG A 162 13.40 18.08 -14.30
N GLN A 163 14.13 16.99 -14.07
CA GLN A 163 13.87 15.70 -14.75
C GLN A 163 12.49 15.14 -14.39
N TRP A 164 12.06 15.25 -13.14
CA TRP A 164 10.73 14.82 -12.74
C TRP A 164 9.62 15.71 -13.34
N GLN A 165 9.84 17.02 -13.42
CA GLN A 165 8.94 17.94 -14.11
C GLN A 165 8.80 17.59 -15.60
N ASP A 166 9.91 17.37 -16.28
CA ASP A 166 9.93 16.97 -17.70
C ASP A 166 9.14 15.67 -17.92
N HIS A 167 9.33 14.68 -17.05
CA HIS A 167 8.59 13.42 -17.10
C HIS A 167 7.08 13.63 -16.87
N ALA A 168 6.70 14.43 -15.87
CA ALA A 168 5.30 14.73 -15.58
C ALA A 168 4.61 15.41 -16.79
N LEU A 169 5.28 16.38 -17.44
CA LEU A 169 4.76 17.06 -18.63
C LEU A 169 4.57 16.11 -19.82
N GLN A 170 5.54 15.21 -20.05
CA GLN A 170 5.42 14.19 -21.10
C GLN A 170 4.26 13.22 -20.82
N LEU A 171 4.10 12.82 -19.56
CA LEU A 171 3.01 11.95 -19.12
C LEU A 171 1.63 12.61 -19.31
N SER A 172 1.50 13.87 -18.87
CA SER A 172 0.32 14.72 -19.09
C SER A 172 -0.07 14.81 -20.56
N LYS A 173 0.89 15.15 -21.42
CA LYS A 173 0.66 15.25 -22.87
C LYS A 173 0.22 13.92 -23.48
N ARG A 174 0.80 12.80 -23.05
CA ARG A 174 0.44 11.46 -23.53
C ARG A 174 -0.98 11.05 -23.14
N LEU A 175 -1.42 11.44 -21.95
CA LEU A 175 -2.73 11.06 -21.41
C LEU A 175 -3.82 12.11 -21.66
N GLY A 176 -3.46 13.30 -22.13
CA GLY A 176 -4.38 14.40 -22.39
C GLY A 176 -4.95 15.02 -21.11
N VAL A 177 -4.11 15.12 -20.06
CA VAL A 177 -4.43 15.73 -18.75
C VAL A 177 -3.48 16.84 -18.39
#